data_AF-M2MTH4-F1
#
_entry.id   AF-M2MTH4-F1
#
_cell.length_a   1.000
_cell.length_b   1.000
_cell.length_c   1.000
_cell.angle_alpha   90.00
_cell.angle_beta   90.00
_cell.angle_gamma   90.00
#
_symmetry.space_group_name_H-M   'P 1'
#
loop_
_entity.id
_entity.type
_entity.pdbx_description
1 polymer ?
#
loop_
_entity_poly.entity_id
_entity_poly.type
_entity_poly.pdbx_seq_one_letter_code
_entity_poly.pdbx_strand_id
1 'polypeptide(L)'
;MRVLGDEYVKSEFHAHKNVENPVHIVGFLTEWQLYAQQVEGEHWRGEKMEKGKIDKMSDQQIGQLYELMNSIRERELADNDPEYKPHHPPEPPKQ
;
A
#
# COMPACT_ATOMS: atom_id res chain seq x y z
N MET A 1 2.38 -1.88 -12.52
CA MET A 1 1.87 -2.27 -11.18
C MET A 1 2.23 -3.71 -10.79
N ARG A 2 2.24 -4.72 -11.68
CA ARG A 2 2.61 -6.11 -11.31
C ARG A 2 4.01 -6.27 -10.69
N VAL A 3 5.03 -5.59 -11.23
CA VAL A 3 6.43 -5.77 -10.80
C VAL A 3 6.68 -5.45 -9.31
N LEU A 4 6.07 -4.40 -8.75
CA LEU A 4 6.24 -4.06 -7.33
C LEU A 4 5.55 -5.09 -6.41
N GLY A 5 4.40 -5.61 -6.84
CA GLY A 5 3.73 -6.72 -6.15
C GLY A 5 4.54 -8.01 -6.23
N ASP A 6 5.08 -8.34 -7.40
CA ASP A 6 5.83 -9.58 -7.63
C ASP A 6 7.12 -9.66 -6.80
N GLU A 7 7.84 -8.54 -6.64
CA GLU A 7 9.05 -8.50 -5.81
C GLU A 7 8.74 -8.56 -4.31
N TYR A 8 7.67 -7.90 -3.85
CA TYR A 8 7.20 -8.03 -2.47
C TYR A 8 6.77 -9.48 -2.16
N VAL A 9 5.99 -10.10 -3.05
CA VAL A 9 5.57 -11.50 -2.91
C VAL A 9 6.78 -12.42 -2.80
N LYS A 10 7.77 -12.26 -3.69
CA LYS A 10 9.00 -13.07 -3.62
C LYS A 10 9.77 -12.87 -2.33
N SER A 11 9.89 -11.64 -1.83
CA SER A 11 10.59 -11.38 -0.57
C SER A 11 9.88 -12.02 0.62
N GLU A 12 8.54 -11.98 0.65
CA GLU A 12 7.76 -12.60 1.72
C GLU A 12 7.94 -14.13 1.75
N PHE A 13 7.86 -14.80 0.59
CA PHE A 13 8.12 -16.24 0.51
C PHE A 13 9.56 -16.59 0.87
N HIS A 14 10.53 -15.75 0.52
CA HIS A 14 11.93 -15.96 0.89
C HIS A 14 12.15 -15.81 2.40
N ALA A 15 11.55 -14.79 3.02
CA ALA A 15 11.65 -14.53 4.46
C ALA A 15 11.06 -15.68 5.28
N HIS A 16 9.99 -16.31 4.79
CA HIS A 16 9.27 -17.36 5.49
C HIS A 16 9.68 -18.79 5.08
N LYS A 17 10.72 -18.97 4.27
CA LYS A 17 11.16 -20.27 3.73
C LYS A 17 11.56 -21.33 4.78
N ASN A 18 11.90 -20.89 6.00
CA ASN A 18 12.36 -21.75 7.10
C ASN A 18 11.27 -21.98 8.17
N VAL A 19 10.02 -21.59 7.91
CA VAL A 19 8.93 -21.83 8.86
C VAL A 19 8.54 -23.31 8.79
N GLU A 20 8.76 -24.05 9.88
CA GLU A 20 8.49 -25.50 9.94
C GLU A 20 7.24 -25.85 10.76
N ASN A 21 6.75 -24.94 11.63
CA ASN A 21 5.57 -25.20 12.44
C ASN A 21 4.32 -25.26 11.53
N PRO A 22 3.62 -26.41 11.42
CA PRO A 22 2.48 -26.58 10.53
C PRO A 22 1.35 -25.56 10.78
N VAL A 23 1.15 -25.14 12.04
CA VAL A 23 0.13 -24.14 12.39
C VAL A 23 0.46 -22.77 11.78
N HIS A 24 1.74 -22.38 11.81
CA HIS A 24 2.17 -21.11 11.23
C HIS A 24 2.11 -21.15 9.70
N ILE A 25 2.45 -22.29 9.09
CA ILE A 25 2.32 -22.49 7.65
C ILE A 25 0.85 -22.36 7.22
N VAL A 26 -0.06 -23.01 7.94
CA VAL A 26 -1.50 -22.92 7.65
C VAL A 26 -2.02 -21.49 7.84
N GLY A 27 -1.61 -20.80 8.91
CA GLY A 27 -1.96 -19.40 9.16
C GLY A 27 -1.49 -18.48 8.03
N PHE A 28 -0.23 -18.61 7.62
CA PHE A 28 0.34 -17.85 6.52
C PHE A 28 -0.43 -18.09 5.20
N LEU A 29 -0.65 -19.36 4.83
CA LEU A 29 -1.37 -19.70 3.60
C LEU A 29 -2.82 -19.18 3.62
N THR A 30 -3.47 -19.17 4.77
CA THR A 30 -4.84 -18.66 4.92
C THR A 30 -4.90 -17.16 4.67
N GLU A 31 -4.06 -16.38 5.36
CA GLU A 31 -3.99 -14.92 5.16
C GLU A 31 -3.59 -14.57 3.73
N TRP A 32 -2.65 -15.32 3.15
CA TRP A 32 -2.24 -15.14 1.77
C TRP A 32 -3.37 -15.39 0.77
N GLN A 33 -4.16 -16.45 0.97
CA GLN A 33 -5.30 -16.76 0.11
C GLN A 33 -6.39 -15.69 0.21
N LEU A 34 -6.66 -15.18 1.42
CA LEU A 34 -7.61 -14.07 1.62
C LEU A 34 -7.14 -12.80 0.91
N TYR A 35 -5.85 -12.47 1.03
CA TYR A 35 -5.26 -11.33 0.31
C TYR A 35 -5.41 -11.49 -1.19
N ALA A 36 -5.06 -12.66 -1.74
CA ALA A 36 -5.20 -12.97 -3.16
C ALA A 36 -6.66 -12.79 -3.63
N GLN A 37 -7.63 -13.31 -2.88
CA GLN A 37 -9.05 -13.14 -3.18
C GLN A 37 -9.51 -11.67 -3.14
N GLN A 38 -8.96 -10.86 -2.24
CA GLN A 38 -9.29 -9.44 -2.14
C GLN A 38 -8.75 -8.63 -3.33
N VAL A 39 -7.56 -8.97 -3.83
CA VAL A 39 -6.94 -8.30 -4.98
C VAL A 39 -7.39 -8.87 -6.33
N GLU A 40 -7.89 -10.12 -6.36
CA GLU A 40 -8.49 -10.72 -7.54
C GLU A 40 -9.84 -10.03 -7.87
N GLY A 41 -9.88 -9.34 -9.02
CA GLY A 41 -11.05 -8.61 -9.50
C GLY A 41 -10.91 -7.09 -9.35
N GLU A 42 -12.04 -6.39 -9.22
CA GLU A 42 -12.07 -4.94 -8.99
C GLU A 42 -12.57 -4.56 -7.59
N HIS A 43 -12.84 -5.53 -6.71
CA HIS A 43 -13.40 -5.28 -5.37
C HIS A 43 -12.51 -4.39 -4.48
N TRP A 44 -11.19 -4.44 -4.68
CA TRP A 44 -10.24 -3.55 -4.02
C TRP A 44 -10.39 -2.07 -4.46
N ARG A 45 -10.93 -1.81 -5.66
CA ARG A 45 -11.14 -0.44 -6.15
C ARG A 45 -12.35 0.18 -5.46
N GLY A 46 -12.09 1.24 -4.72
CA GLY A 46 -13.11 1.97 -3.96
C GLY A 46 -13.37 1.40 -2.56
N GLU A 47 -12.66 0.33 -2.17
CA GLU A 47 -12.70 -0.15 -0.79
C GLU A 47 -12.07 0.89 0.14
N LYS A 48 -12.74 1.17 1.26
CA LYS A 48 -12.24 2.12 2.25
C LYS A 48 -11.46 1.37 3.31
N MET A 49 -10.35 1.96 3.75
CA MET A 49 -9.63 1.43 4.90
C MET A 49 -10.55 1.46 6.13
N GLU A 50 -10.56 0.34 6.86
CA GLU A 50 -11.32 0.23 8.09
C GLU A 50 -10.84 1.28 9.10
N LYS A 51 -11.77 2.06 9.67
CA LYS A 51 -11.46 3.13 10.60
C LYS A 51 -10.63 2.64 11.81
N GLY A 52 -10.94 1.45 12.33
CA GLY A 52 -10.22 0.87 13.46
C GLY A 52 -8.75 0.55 13.17
N LYS A 53 -8.37 0.39 11.90
CA LYS A 53 -6.96 0.25 11.49
C LYS A 53 -6.24 1.60 11.47
N ILE A 54 -6.90 2.63 10.94
CA ILE A 54 -6.38 4.01 10.94
C ILE A 54 -6.16 4.51 12.37
N ASP A 55 -7.12 4.26 13.26
CA ASP A 55 -7.06 4.70 14.66
C ASP A 55 -5.89 4.06 15.45
N LYS A 56 -5.31 2.96 14.95
CA LYS A 56 -4.16 2.26 15.56
C LYS A 56 -2.82 2.66 14.96
N MET A 57 -2.80 3.47 13.91
CA MET A 57 -1.56 3.93 13.27
C MET A 57 -0.93 5.08 14.07
N SER A 58 0.39 5.17 14.03
CA SER A 58 1.09 6.34 14.55
C SER A 58 0.91 7.56 13.64
N ASP A 59 1.11 8.76 14.18
CA ASP A 59 1.06 10.01 13.40
C ASP A 59 2.01 9.97 12.20
N GLN A 60 3.19 9.36 12.36
CA GLN A 60 4.15 9.17 11.26
C GLN A 60 3.58 8.27 10.16
N GLN A 61 2.95 7.15 10.52
CA GLN A 61 2.35 6.23 9.55
C GLN A 61 1.19 6.89 8.80
N ILE A 62 0.39 7.71 9.50
CA ILE A 62 -0.69 8.50 8.90
C ILE A 62 -0.11 9.53 7.91
N GLY A 63 0.97 10.23 8.30
CA GLY A 63 1.68 11.16 7.42
C GLY A 63 2.18 10.51 6.14
N GLN A 64 2.85 9.35 6.26
CA GLN A 64 3.32 8.57 5.11
C GLN A 64 2.19 8.13 4.18
N LEU A 65 1.05 7.72 4.74
CA LEU A 65 -0.12 7.34 3.94
C LEU A 65 -0.70 8.53 3.17
N TYR A 66 -0.70 9.72 3.78
CA TYR A 66 -1.15 10.95 3.14
C TYR A 66 -0.20 11.38 2.00
N GLU A 67 1.11 11.30 2.20
CA GLU A 67 2.11 11.56 1.16
C GLU A 67 1.96 10.61 -0.04
N LEU A 68 1.72 9.32 0.24
CA LEU A 68 1.46 8.32 -0.80
C LEU A 68 0.18 8.65 -1.58
N MET A 69 -0.91 9.01 -0.90
CA MET A 69 -2.17 9.41 -1.54
C MET A 69 -1.95 10.59 -2.49
N ASN A 70 -1.24 11.62 -2.05
CA ASN A 70 -0.95 12.80 -2.87
C ASN A 70 -0.08 12.44 -4.07
N SER A 71 0.97 11.63 -3.87
CA SER A 71 1.86 11.18 -4.96
C SER A 71 1.12 10.40 -6.06
N ILE A 72 0.17 9.53 -5.67
CA ILE A 72 -0.67 8.80 -6.63
C ILE A 72 -1.59 9.77 -7.38
N ARG A 73 -2.25 10.68 -6.68
CA ARG A 73 -3.16 11.67 -7.29
C ARG A 73 -2.41 12.61 -8.25
N GLU A 74 -1.24 13.09 -7.86
CA GLU A 74 -0.39 13.93 -8.71
C GLU A 74 -0.02 13.22 -10.01
N ARG A 75 0.34 11.94 -9.92
CA ARG A 75 0.63 11.12 -11.10
C ARG A 75 -0.59 10.94 -11.99
N GLU A 76 -1.75 10.63 -11.42
CA GLU A 76 -2.99 10.51 -12.18
C GLU A 76 -3.36 11.82 -12.89
N LEU A 77 -3.20 12.97 -12.21
CA LEU A 77 -3.46 14.28 -12.80
C LEU A 77 -2.47 14.61 -13.92
N ALA A 78 -1.18 14.35 -13.73
CA ALA A 78 -0.16 14.55 -14.76
C ALA A 78 -0.40 13.68 -16.01
N ASP A 79 -0.90 12.46 -15.82
CA ASP A 79 -1.18 11.53 -16.93
C ASP A 79 -2.47 11.91 -17.70
N ASN A 80 -3.45 12.58 -17.06
CA ASN A 80 -4.77 12.88 -17.64
C ASN A 80 -5.01 14.36 -18.01
N ASP A 81 -4.24 15.29 -17.45
CA ASP A 81 -4.36 16.73 -17.68
C ASP A 81 -2.99 17.34 -18.05
N PRO A 82 -2.73 17.63 -19.34
CA PRO A 82 -1.47 18.19 -19.79
C PRO A 82 -1.21 19.63 -19.30
N GLU A 83 -2.19 20.30 -18.70
CA GLU A 83 -2.03 21.63 -18.10
C GLU A 83 -1.82 21.59 -16.57
N TYR A 84 -1.84 20.40 -15.95
CA TYR A 84 -1.64 20.25 -14.51
C TYR A 84 -0.27 20.77 -14.06
N LYS A 85 -0.27 21.71 -13.11
CA LYS A 85 0.94 22.20 -12.43
C LYS A 85 0.96 21.65 -11.00
N PRO A 86 1.99 20.85 -10.61
CA PRO A 86 2.09 20.31 -9.27
C PRO A 86 2.08 21.44 -8.23
N HIS A 87 1.27 21.29 -7.19
CA HIS A 87 1.27 22.23 -6.07
C HIS A 87 2.50 21.95 -5.21
N HIS A 88 3.55 22.77 -5.35
CA HIS A 88 4.63 22.77 -4.36
C HIS A 88 4.08 23.36 -3.06
N PRO A 89 4.21 22.68 -1.91
CA PRO A 89 4.04 23.33 -0.62
C PRO A 89 5.04 24.50 -0.55
N PRO A 90 4.66 25.65 0.05
CA PRO A 90 5.62 26.73 0.27
C PRO A 90 6.81 26.19 1.07
N GLU A 91 8.03 26.54 0.64
CA GLU A 91 9.25 26.15 1.35
C GLU A 91 9.11 26.54 2.83
N PRO A 92 9.46 25.65 3.76
CA PRO A 92 9.49 26.01 5.18
C PRO A 92 10.39 27.23 5.36
N PRO A 93 10.01 28.20 6.21
CA PRO A 93 10.77 29.43 6.37
C PRO A 93 12.22 29.10 6.73
N LYS A 94 13.15 29.69 5.97
CA LYS A 94 14.58 29.57 6.22
C LYS A 94 14.86 30.08 7.64
N GLN A 95 15.44 29.22 8.47
CA GLN A 95 15.94 29.57 9.81
C GLN A 95 17.05 30.62 9.70
#